data_AF-A0A521GL78-F1
#
_entry.id   AF-A0A521GL78-F1
#
_cell.length_a   1.000
_cell.length_b   1.000
_cell.length_c   1.000
_cell.angle_alpha   90.00
_cell.angle_beta   90.00
_cell.angle_gamma   90.00
#
_symmetry.space_group_name_H-M   'P 1'
#
loop_
_entity.id
_entity.type
_entity.pdbx_description
1 polymer ?
#
loop_
_entity_poly.entity_id
_entity_poly.type
_entity_poly.pdbx_seq_one_letter_code
_entity_poly.pdbx_strand_id
1 'polypeptide(L)'
;MNKLSIFQTLSRGIVAAILVATTVTVNFAVPSHADTAPAAAKITFSFDDGAASNYTYAAPTLAKYGLSGTSFVTTGCVGMTTVPNTCRADRDVKYMTWTQIKALKNTYGWEIGSHTITHPYLATYDASDGQPKPLTQTQVVNEIAGSKSALAAQGIDATAFASPYGDYNQFSLETIAKYYSVHRGFADRNNNVWPYNDLIVQNFPVQNPVTVAQVKAKIDAAIANKHWLVLTFHDIATVASTNPDDYQYSTANLEAIAAYVKTKQTAGLIKAVNASDGPATSSTNLLTNGGFASGITNGWTTDNTAAFKADSATNGSFPEPAKSVLVSSATKHSHLFSPRVTVDSNTLYVIKSYLNVRAIKSGEIGYYIDEYDASGNWVSGQYKTRESSVYLENINFAYKPTSVRVKTASLQIYTTANSGISAYIDSFQWFPVSTMSTQVNLMPNATFDSGLNNGWKTDDTTNIKLDSANHGAPANPVNSVAAIKTNGTAHLFAPQIAVSSTKSYYLENYLNITANNGGEVGFYIDEYDTAGNWISGQYKATVNTTGTKDVVFNYTPSSSAVAKAGLQVIFTGGKGLSAYFDNSRFWAL
;
A
#
# COMPACT_ATOMS: atom_id res chain seq x y z
N MET A 1 20.09 -9.71 3.68
CA MET A 1 19.75 -10.45 4.92
C MET A 1 20.06 -9.54 6.09
N ASN A 2 19.11 -9.40 7.01
CA ASN A 2 19.17 -8.83 8.36
C ASN A 2 19.86 -7.48 8.59
N LYS A 3 19.03 -6.51 9.03
CA LYS A 3 19.41 -5.30 9.78
C LYS A 3 20.42 -5.65 10.89
N LEU A 4 21.65 -5.14 10.82
CA LEU A 4 22.54 -4.76 11.93
C LEU A 4 23.97 -4.51 11.36
N SER A 5 24.45 -3.27 11.40
CA SER A 5 25.90 -3.01 11.42
C SER A 5 26.23 -1.63 11.98
N ILE A 6 25.99 -1.43 13.28
CA ILE A 6 26.74 -0.42 14.03
C ILE A 6 27.17 -1.08 15.36
N PHE A 7 28.46 -0.94 15.69
CA PHE A 7 29.20 -1.42 16.87
C PHE A 7 29.88 -2.80 16.80
N GLN A 8 31.10 -2.82 16.24
CA GLN A 8 32.26 -3.46 16.87
C GLN A 8 33.15 -2.30 17.34
N THR A 9 33.54 -2.14 18.60
CA THR A 9 34.54 -2.96 19.29
C THR A 9 34.56 -2.54 20.77
N LEU A 10 34.51 -3.50 21.70
CA LEU A 10 35.39 -3.64 22.87
C LEU A 10 34.76 -4.60 23.88
N SER A 11 35.34 -5.79 23.93
CA SER A 11 35.13 -6.85 24.91
C SER A 11 35.52 -6.43 26.33
N ARG A 12 34.66 -6.70 27.31
CA ARG A 12 35.05 -7.15 28.66
C ARG A 12 33.83 -7.68 29.43
N GLY A 13 33.96 -8.92 29.91
CA GLY A 13 32.87 -9.71 30.48
C GLY A 13 32.38 -9.21 31.84
N ILE A 14 31.07 -9.31 32.03
CA ILE A 14 30.41 -9.40 33.33
C ILE A 14 29.32 -10.46 33.18
N VAL A 15 29.41 -11.52 33.98
CA VAL A 15 28.36 -12.53 34.15
C VAL A 15 27.23 -11.88 34.96
N ALA A 16 26.03 -11.81 34.40
CA ALA A 16 24.84 -11.35 35.12
C ALA A 16 23.65 -12.28 34.83
N ALA A 17 22.96 -12.64 35.90
CA ALA A 17 21.95 -13.68 36.01
C ALA A 17 20.75 -13.49 35.07
N ILE A 18 20.31 -14.60 34.46
CA ILE A 18 19.07 -14.67 33.67
C ILE A 18 17.88 -14.68 34.64
N LEU A 19 17.19 -13.54 34.74
CA LEU A 19 15.86 -13.46 35.33
C LEU A 19 14.85 -13.64 34.18
N VAL A 20 14.19 -14.80 34.11
CA VAL A 20 13.15 -15.07 33.12
C VAL A 20 11.88 -14.32 33.53
N ALA A 21 11.70 -13.11 33.02
CA ALA A 21 10.42 -12.41 33.06
C ALA A 21 9.58 -12.88 31.85
N THR A 22 8.60 -13.74 32.11
CA THR A 22 7.57 -14.13 31.13
C THR A 22 6.72 -12.92 30.77
N THR A 23 7.04 -12.28 29.65
CA THR A 23 6.19 -11.28 29.02
C THR A 23 5.03 -12.00 28.32
N VAL A 24 3.81 -11.79 28.82
CA VAL A 24 2.58 -12.20 28.14
C VAL A 24 2.35 -11.20 27.01
N THR A 25 2.75 -11.57 25.80
CA THR A 25 2.42 -10.82 24.58
C THR A 25 0.97 -11.12 24.21
N VAL A 26 0.09 -10.16 24.42
CA VAL A 26 -1.28 -10.22 23.89
C VAL A 26 -1.21 -9.80 22.43
N ASN A 27 -1.11 -10.78 21.52
CA ASN A 27 -1.23 -10.53 20.09
C ASN A 27 -2.70 -10.25 19.76
N PHE A 28 -3.05 -8.97 19.58
CA PHE A 28 -4.25 -8.62 18.84
C PHE A 28 -3.99 -8.99 17.37
N ALA A 29 -4.52 -10.14 16.94
CA ALA A 29 -4.64 -10.45 15.53
C ALA A 29 -5.62 -9.43 14.93
N VAL A 30 -5.10 -8.41 14.27
CA VAL A 30 -5.89 -7.53 13.42
C VAL A 30 -6.41 -8.39 12.27
N PRO A 31 -7.73 -8.50 12.03
CA PRO A 31 -8.24 -9.17 10.85
C PRO A 31 -7.63 -8.50 9.62
N SER A 32 -6.94 -9.28 8.77
CA SER A 32 -6.45 -8.82 7.48
C SER A 32 -7.66 -8.47 6.62
N HIS A 33 -8.11 -7.22 6.70
CA HIS A 33 -9.04 -6.67 5.74
C HIS A 33 -8.33 -6.74 4.39
N ALA A 34 -8.97 -7.39 3.42
CA ALA A 34 -8.47 -7.45 2.06
C ALA A 34 -8.47 -6.04 1.46
N ASP A 35 -7.38 -5.30 1.69
CA ASP A 35 -7.02 -4.06 1.02
C ASP A 35 -6.83 -4.39 -0.47
N THR A 36 -7.87 -4.25 -1.30
CA THR A 36 -7.76 -4.63 -2.72
C THR A 36 -7.15 -3.52 -3.56
N ALA A 37 -5.84 -3.43 -3.36
CA ALA A 37 -4.72 -2.98 -4.20
C ALA A 37 -4.82 -3.34 -5.70
N PRO A 38 -4.00 -2.72 -6.59
CA PRO A 38 -4.26 -2.62 -8.03
C PRO A 38 -4.49 -3.94 -8.78
N ALA A 39 -5.34 -3.87 -9.80
CA ALA A 39 -5.73 -5.02 -10.64
C ALA A 39 -4.53 -5.76 -11.28
N ALA A 40 -3.43 -5.04 -11.53
CA ALA A 40 -2.20 -5.55 -12.11
C ALA A 40 -0.98 -5.04 -11.33
N ALA A 41 0.10 -5.82 -11.36
CA ALA A 41 1.39 -5.36 -10.86
C ALA A 41 1.89 -4.16 -11.67
N LYS A 42 2.82 -3.38 -11.11
CA LYS A 42 3.50 -2.30 -11.84
C LYS A 42 4.97 -2.64 -12.06
N ILE A 43 5.55 -2.13 -13.14
CA ILE A 43 6.99 -2.19 -13.39
C ILE A 43 7.53 -0.85 -13.90
N THR A 44 8.70 -0.47 -13.42
CA THR A 44 9.45 0.70 -13.90
C THR A 44 10.83 0.27 -14.36
N PHE A 45 11.26 0.81 -15.49
CA PHE A 45 12.65 0.76 -15.94
C PHE A 45 13.30 2.10 -15.60
N SER A 46 14.19 2.12 -14.61
CA SER A 46 14.95 3.32 -14.24
C SER A 46 16.40 3.20 -14.67
N PHE A 47 16.95 4.31 -15.17
CA PHE A 47 18.32 4.42 -15.64
C PHE A 47 18.99 5.61 -14.95
N ASP A 48 20.03 5.34 -14.18
CA ASP A 48 20.71 6.38 -13.40
C ASP A 48 21.82 7.07 -14.23
N ASP A 49 22.41 8.12 -13.65
CA ASP A 49 23.51 8.97 -14.14
C ASP A 49 23.29 9.82 -15.39
N GLY A 50 22.45 9.39 -16.34
CA GLY A 50 22.26 10.08 -17.62
C GLY A 50 23.28 9.71 -18.70
N ALA A 51 23.75 8.46 -18.68
CA ALA A 51 24.62 7.89 -19.71
C ALA A 51 24.04 8.04 -21.13
N ALA A 52 24.91 8.29 -22.12
CA ALA A 52 24.53 8.44 -23.53
C ALA A 52 23.83 7.18 -24.09
N SER A 53 24.15 6.01 -23.54
CA SER A 53 23.53 4.73 -23.87
C SER A 53 22.04 4.67 -23.55
N ASN A 54 21.54 5.47 -22.60
CA ASN A 54 20.11 5.60 -22.35
C ASN A 54 19.36 6.04 -23.61
N TYR A 55 19.94 6.99 -24.37
CA TYR A 55 19.40 7.45 -25.65
C TYR A 55 19.76 6.55 -26.84
N THR A 56 21.01 6.07 -26.93
CA THR A 56 21.46 5.36 -28.15
C THR A 56 21.10 3.88 -28.17
N TYR A 57 20.93 3.24 -27.01
CA TYR A 57 20.67 1.80 -26.90
C TYR A 57 19.39 1.49 -26.11
N ALA A 58 19.23 2.04 -24.91
CA ALA A 58 18.13 1.65 -24.02
C ALA A 58 16.77 2.08 -24.56
N ALA A 59 16.58 3.36 -24.89
CA ALA A 59 15.31 3.89 -25.38
C ALA A 59 14.84 3.25 -26.69
N PRO A 60 15.69 3.10 -27.74
CA PRO A 60 15.32 2.35 -28.94
C PRO A 60 14.93 0.89 -28.64
N THR A 61 15.63 0.24 -27.70
CA THR A 61 15.34 -1.15 -27.31
C THR A 61 13.98 -1.29 -26.64
N LEU A 62 13.67 -0.43 -25.66
CA LEU A 62 12.37 -0.44 -24.98
C LEU A 62 11.22 -0.05 -25.93
N ALA A 63 11.47 0.89 -26.85
CA ALA A 63 10.47 1.37 -27.80
C ALA A 63 9.94 0.28 -28.74
N LYS A 64 10.77 -0.72 -29.12
CA LYS A 64 10.33 -1.89 -29.90
C LYS A 64 9.15 -2.63 -29.26
N TYR A 65 9.01 -2.53 -27.94
CA TYR A 65 8.00 -3.21 -27.14
C TYR A 65 6.91 -2.26 -26.61
N GLY A 66 6.94 -0.99 -27.02
CA GLY A 66 6.04 0.06 -26.51
C GLY A 66 6.27 0.37 -25.03
N LEU A 67 7.52 0.24 -24.57
CA LEU A 67 7.95 0.54 -23.20
C LEU A 67 8.75 1.84 -23.18
N SER A 68 8.62 2.58 -22.09
CA SER A 68 9.45 3.74 -21.75
C SER A 68 10.22 3.49 -20.45
N GLY A 69 11.10 4.41 -20.08
CA GLY A 69 11.80 4.41 -18.80
C GLY A 69 11.88 5.79 -18.18
N THR A 70 12.49 5.84 -16.99
CA THR A 70 12.85 7.07 -16.30
C THR A 70 14.36 7.21 -16.29
N SER A 71 14.92 8.28 -16.87
CA SER A 71 16.35 8.59 -16.77
C SER A 71 16.57 9.59 -15.65
N PHE A 72 17.28 9.20 -14.59
CA PHE A 72 17.74 10.09 -13.53
C PHE A 72 19.06 10.73 -13.96
N VAL A 73 19.06 12.05 -14.17
CA VAL A 73 20.17 12.77 -14.80
C VAL A 73 20.99 13.52 -13.75
N THR A 74 22.30 13.25 -13.72
CA THR A 74 23.29 14.06 -13.00
C THR A 74 23.58 15.31 -13.82
N THR A 75 23.01 16.46 -13.43
CA THR A 75 22.94 17.63 -14.34
C THR A 75 24.29 18.23 -14.68
N GLY A 76 25.29 18.08 -13.80
CA GLY A 76 26.67 18.53 -14.03
C GLY A 76 27.46 17.67 -15.02
N CYS A 77 26.99 16.46 -15.35
CA CYS A 77 27.65 15.56 -16.31
C CYS A 77 27.11 15.71 -17.74
N VAL A 78 25.97 16.39 -17.91
CA VAL A 78 25.32 16.57 -19.21
C VAL A 78 26.26 17.25 -20.21
N GLY A 79 26.41 16.64 -21.38
CA GLY A 79 27.28 17.13 -22.46
C GLY A 79 28.73 16.66 -22.38
N MET A 80 29.13 15.84 -21.40
CA MET A 80 30.44 15.19 -21.37
C MET A 80 30.49 14.00 -22.36
N THR A 81 30.68 14.31 -23.65
CA THR A 81 30.56 13.33 -24.75
C THR A 81 31.87 12.59 -25.11
N THR A 82 32.95 12.84 -24.39
CA THR A 82 34.26 12.19 -24.57
C THR A 82 34.67 11.41 -23.32
N VAL A 83 35.54 10.42 -23.47
CA VAL A 83 36.07 9.61 -22.36
C VAL A 83 37.61 9.55 -22.43
N PRO A 84 38.33 9.56 -21.29
CA PRO A 84 37.77 9.79 -19.97
C PRO A 84 37.27 11.23 -19.80
N ASN A 85 36.27 11.45 -18.95
CA ASN A 85 35.78 12.78 -18.59
C ASN A 85 35.96 13.06 -17.09
N THR A 86 35.30 14.12 -16.62
CA THR A 86 35.35 14.64 -15.25
C THR A 86 34.04 14.42 -14.49
N CYS A 87 33.08 13.66 -15.03
CA CYS A 87 31.89 13.31 -14.28
C CYS A 87 32.29 12.39 -13.14
N ARG A 88 31.75 12.67 -11.95
CA ARG A 88 32.04 11.86 -10.77
C ARG A 88 31.35 10.49 -10.82
N ALA A 89 30.15 10.42 -11.39
CA ALA A 89 29.38 9.17 -11.45
C ALA A 89 30.17 8.06 -12.16
N ASP A 90 30.69 8.34 -13.35
CA ASP A 90 31.58 7.45 -14.09
C ASP A 90 32.40 8.26 -15.12
N ARG A 91 33.73 8.15 -15.06
CA ARG A 91 34.62 8.90 -15.96
C ARG A 91 34.80 8.23 -17.31
N ASP A 92 34.47 6.95 -17.43
CA ASP A 92 34.70 6.11 -18.60
C ASP A 92 33.42 5.92 -19.45
N VAL A 93 32.32 6.55 -19.04
CA VAL A 93 31.04 6.61 -19.78
C VAL A 93 30.82 7.99 -20.40
N LYS A 94 30.26 8.02 -21.61
CA LYS A 94 29.79 9.27 -22.25
C LYS A 94 28.42 9.65 -21.71
N TYR A 95 28.17 10.93 -21.50
CA TYR A 95 26.88 11.44 -21.02
C TYR A 95 26.06 12.07 -22.13
N MET A 96 24.74 12.01 -21.98
CA MET A 96 23.82 12.66 -22.91
C MET A 96 24.03 14.17 -22.94
N THR A 97 23.80 14.78 -24.10
CA THR A 97 23.60 16.22 -24.24
C THR A 97 22.18 16.62 -23.88
N TRP A 98 21.92 17.91 -23.59
CA TRP A 98 20.56 18.42 -23.40
C TRP A 98 19.63 18.14 -24.58
N THR A 99 20.15 18.16 -25.81
CA THR A 99 19.39 17.79 -27.01
C THR A 99 18.93 16.34 -26.95
N GLN A 100 19.81 15.41 -26.55
CA GLN A 100 19.47 13.99 -26.40
C GLN A 100 18.51 13.75 -25.23
N ILE A 101 18.66 14.44 -24.11
CA ILE A 101 17.73 14.35 -22.96
C ILE A 101 16.32 14.80 -23.36
N LYS A 102 16.20 15.92 -24.08
CA LYS A 102 14.91 16.38 -24.61
C LYS A 102 14.34 15.41 -25.64
N ALA A 103 15.19 14.82 -26.49
CA ALA A 103 14.77 13.80 -27.44
C ALA A 103 14.31 12.50 -26.76
N LEU A 104 14.92 12.08 -25.65
CA LEU A 104 14.43 10.96 -24.82
C LEU A 104 12.98 11.18 -24.41
N LYS A 105 12.68 12.34 -23.84
CA LYS A 105 11.31 12.70 -23.43
C LYS A 105 10.37 12.78 -24.63
N ASN A 106 10.73 13.58 -25.63
CA ASN A 106 9.81 13.97 -26.71
C ASN A 106 9.58 12.86 -27.74
N THR A 107 10.58 12.01 -28.00
CA THR A 107 10.51 10.95 -29.01
C THR A 107 10.13 9.61 -28.41
N TYR A 108 10.67 9.27 -27.24
CA TYR A 108 10.50 7.95 -26.63
C TYR A 108 9.53 7.94 -25.45
N GLY A 109 9.00 9.11 -25.03
CA GLY A 109 8.07 9.20 -23.91
C GLY A 109 8.71 8.91 -22.55
N TRP A 110 10.03 9.02 -22.45
CA TRP A 110 10.72 8.78 -21.18
C TRP A 110 10.48 9.91 -20.19
N GLU A 111 10.38 9.55 -18.92
CA GLU A 111 10.47 10.52 -17.83
C GLU A 111 11.93 10.92 -17.62
N ILE A 112 12.16 12.20 -17.31
CA ILE A 112 13.46 12.71 -16.88
C ILE A 112 13.36 13.06 -15.40
N GLY A 113 14.10 12.31 -14.57
CA GLY A 113 14.26 12.55 -13.15
C GLY A 113 15.59 13.22 -12.83
N SER A 114 15.76 13.65 -11.59
CA SER A 114 16.99 14.30 -11.12
C SER A 114 17.89 13.35 -10.32
N HIS A 115 19.21 13.50 -10.48
CA HIS A 115 20.23 12.71 -9.80
C HIS A 115 21.34 13.57 -9.19
N THR A 116 20.99 14.73 -8.61
CA THR A 116 21.91 15.78 -8.12
C THR A 116 22.67 16.51 -9.23
N ILE A 117 23.55 17.47 -8.86
CA ILE A 117 24.41 18.18 -9.80
C ILE A 117 25.68 17.39 -10.05
N THR A 118 26.37 16.97 -8.98
CA THR A 118 27.74 16.44 -9.06
C THR A 118 27.88 14.98 -8.65
N HIS A 119 26.76 14.28 -8.42
CA HIS A 119 26.72 12.89 -7.95
C HIS A 119 27.45 12.62 -6.61
N PRO A 120 27.21 13.39 -5.53
CA PRO A 120 27.83 13.11 -4.24
C PRO A 120 27.04 12.15 -3.35
N TYR A 121 27.71 11.59 -2.35
CA TYR A 121 27.05 11.03 -1.17
C TYR A 121 26.35 12.16 -0.40
N LEU A 122 25.03 12.09 -0.27
CA LEU A 122 24.22 13.15 0.36
C LEU A 122 24.18 13.04 1.90
N ALA A 123 24.43 11.86 2.45
CA ALA A 123 24.35 11.56 3.87
C ALA A 123 25.68 11.10 4.45
N THR A 124 26.48 10.39 3.67
CA THR A 124 27.78 9.85 4.08
C THR A 124 28.91 10.46 3.23
N TYR A 125 30.05 9.79 3.18
CA TYR A 125 31.21 10.21 2.41
C TYR A 125 32.11 9.00 2.14
N ASP A 126 32.84 9.04 1.03
CA ASP A 126 33.87 8.08 0.70
C ASP A 126 35.08 8.82 0.12
N ALA A 127 36.20 8.78 0.86
CA ALA A 127 37.43 9.43 0.45
C ALA A 127 38.05 8.78 -0.79
N SER A 128 37.83 7.48 -1.00
CA SER A 128 38.33 6.75 -2.17
C SER A 128 37.59 7.13 -3.45
N ASP A 129 36.33 7.53 -3.32
CA ASP A 129 35.47 8.07 -4.38
C ASP A 129 35.52 9.62 -4.44
N GLY A 130 36.61 10.23 -3.96
CA GLY A 130 36.83 11.67 -4.10
C GLY A 130 35.97 12.57 -3.22
N GLN A 131 35.25 12.04 -2.23
CA GLN A 131 34.53 12.82 -1.20
C GLN A 131 35.07 12.50 0.19
N PRO A 132 36.17 13.16 0.61
CA PRO A 132 36.84 12.84 1.88
C PRO A 132 36.07 13.28 3.13
N LYS A 133 34.96 14.01 2.99
CA LYS A 133 34.17 14.54 4.11
C LYS A 133 32.67 14.55 3.77
N PRO A 134 31.77 14.44 4.76
CA PRO A 134 30.35 14.64 4.56
C PRO A 134 30.05 16.04 4.01
N LEU A 135 28.99 16.16 3.21
CA LEU A 135 28.47 17.46 2.80
C LEU A 135 27.87 18.20 3.99
N THR A 136 28.01 19.53 3.97
CA THR A 136 27.20 20.41 4.82
C THR A 136 25.75 20.43 4.33
N GLN A 137 24.81 20.80 5.22
CA GLN A 137 23.40 20.94 4.86
C GLN A 137 23.18 21.89 3.67
N THR A 138 23.91 23.01 3.61
CA THR A 138 23.86 23.94 2.48
C THR A 138 24.32 23.30 1.17
N GLN A 139 25.36 22.46 1.21
CA GLN A 139 25.81 21.74 0.01
C GLN A 139 24.79 20.71 -0.45
N VAL A 140 24.17 19.95 0.47
CA VAL A 140 23.06 19.02 0.15
C VAL A 140 21.90 19.76 -0.51
N VAL A 141 21.49 20.91 0.04
CA VAL A 141 20.44 21.74 -0.56
C VAL A 141 20.84 22.22 -1.96
N ASN A 142 22.07 22.69 -2.15
CA ASN A 142 22.55 23.15 -3.45
C ASN A 142 22.51 22.02 -4.50
N GLU A 143 22.93 20.81 -4.16
CA GLU A 143 22.90 19.64 -5.05
C GLU A 143 21.47 19.27 -5.48
N ILE A 144 20.52 19.28 -4.56
CA ILE A 144 19.13 18.87 -4.81
C ILE A 144 18.34 19.97 -5.54
N ALA A 145 18.42 21.21 -5.06
CA ALA A 145 17.68 22.35 -5.62
C ALA A 145 18.28 22.86 -6.94
N GLY A 146 19.61 22.84 -7.05
CA GLY A 146 20.29 23.30 -8.26
C GLY A 146 20.10 22.32 -9.43
N SER A 147 20.03 21.01 -9.18
CA SER A 147 19.68 20.04 -10.22
C SER A 147 18.24 20.19 -10.70
N LYS A 148 17.27 20.43 -9.78
CA LYS A 148 15.89 20.81 -10.16
C LYS A 148 15.88 22.04 -11.06
N SER A 149 16.64 23.07 -10.69
CA SER A 149 16.72 24.34 -11.42
C SER A 149 17.36 24.17 -12.80
N ALA A 150 18.41 23.35 -12.92
CA ALA A 150 19.07 23.05 -14.18
C ALA A 150 18.15 22.31 -15.16
N LEU A 151 17.35 21.35 -14.67
CA LEU A 151 16.33 20.66 -15.47
C LEU A 151 15.21 21.62 -15.89
N ALA A 152 14.71 22.44 -14.96
CA ALA A 152 13.67 23.44 -15.25
C ALA A 152 14.11 24.45 -16.31
N ALA A 153 15.39 24.88 -16.28
CA ALA A 153 15.97 25.77 -17.30
C ALA A 153 15.97 25.17 -18.71
N GLN A 154 15.82 23.85 -18.83
CA GLN A 154 15.68 23.13 -20.11
C GLN A 154 14.23 22.81 -20.47
N GLY A 155 13.26 23.37 -19.72
CA GLY A 155 11.84 23.10 -19.89
C GLY A 155 11.41 21.73 -19.37
N ILE A 156 12.19 21.13 -18.47
CA ILE A 156 11.91 19.82 -17.89
C ILE A 156 11.45 20.01 -16.44
N ASP A 157 10.16 19.80 -16.19
CA ASP A 157 9.63 19.70 -14.82
C ASP A 157 9.84 18.27 -14.28
N ALA A 158 10.99 18.05 -13.65
CA ALA A 158 11.34 16.75 -13.08
C ALA A 158 10.71 16.56 -11.70
N THR A 159 9.85 15.56 -11.54
CA THR A 159 9.13 15.28 -10.28
C THR A 159 9.69 14.08 -9.51
N ALA A 160 10.51 13.24 -10.15
CA ALA A 160 11.19 12.13 -9.52
C ALA A 160 12.67 12.44 -9.23
N PHE A 161 13.17 11.93 -8.10
CA PHE A 161 14.56 12.01 -7.67
C PHE A 161 15.12 10.63 -7.32
N ALA A 162 16.37 10.36 -7.67
CA ALA A 162 17.13 9.24 -7.14
C ALA A 162 18.35 9.79 -6.40
N SER A 163 18.64 9.29 -5.21
CA SER A 163 19.86 9.68 -4.50
C SER A 163 21.06 8.87 -5.05
N PRO A 164 22.18 9.52 -5.43
CA PRO A 164 23.43 8.83 -5.78
C PRO A 164 23.80 7.77 -4.75
N TYR A 165 24.23 6.59 -5.22
CA TYR A 165 24.56 5.42 -4.38
C TYR A 165 23.40 4.90 -3.50
N GLY A 166 22.20 5.50 -3.57
CA GLY A 166 21.15 5.30 -2.58
C GLY A 166 21.47 5.91 -1.22
N ASP A 167 22.39 6.86 -1.16
CA ASP A 167 22.86 7.47 0.08
C ASP A 167 21.97 8.65 0.47
N TYR A 168 21.16 8.47 1.50
CA TYR A 168 20.30 9.52 2.05
C TYR A 168 20.12 9.37 3.57
N ASN A 169 19.75 10.47 4.21
CA ASN A 169 19.35 10.52 5.61
C ASN A 169 18.09 11.38 5.72
N GLN A 170 17.59 11.59 6.94
CA GLN A 170 16.38 12.37 7.14
C GLN A 170 16.48 13.80 6.60
N PHE A 171 17.63 14.46 6.71
CA PHE A 171 17.80 15.83 6.22
C PHE A 171 17.79 15.90 4.69
N SER A 172 18.52 15.00 4.01
CA SER A 172 18.51 14.97 2.55
C SER A 172 17.13 14.56 2.03
N LEU A 173 16.46 13.60 2.67
CA LEU A 173 15.10 13.19 2.29
C LEU A 173 14.07 14.30 2.50
N GLU A 174 14.17 15.07 3.59
CA GLU A 174 13.35 16.27 3.82
C GLU A 174 13.59 17.29 2.70
N THR A 175 14.84 17.49 2.33
CA THR A 175 15.19 18.43 1.25
C THR A 175 14.64 17.95 -0.08
N ILE A 176 14.77 16.66 -0.41
CA ILE A 176 14.20 16.04 -1.63
C ILE A 176 12.69 16.21 -1.67
N ALA A 177 12.00 15.93 -0.55
CA ALA A 177 10.56 16.03 -0.44
C ALA A 177 10.01 17.44 -0.70
N LYS A 178 10.83 18.50 -0.58
CA LYS A 178 10.43 19.88 -0.91
C LYS A 178 10.35 20.13 -2.41
N TYR A 179 11.12 19.41 -3.22
CA TYR A 179 11.29 19.67 -4.66
C TYR A 179 10.71 18.58 -5.58
N TYR A 180 10.56 17.37 -5.06
CA TYR A 180 10.21 16.17 -5.82
C TYR A 180 9.07 15.42 -5.13
N SER A 181 8.16 14.84 -5.91
CA SER A 181 7.04 14.05 -5.41
C SER A 181 7.40 12.59 -5.15
N VAL A 182 8.45 12.08 -5.79
CA VAL A 182 8.88 10.69 -5.67
C VAL A 182 10.38 10.62 -5.45
N HIS A 183 10.80 9.75 -4.52
CA HIS A 183 12.20 9.44 -4.27
C HIS A 183 12.47 7.94 -4.22
N ARG A 184 13.58 7.53 -4.83
CA ARG A 184 14.11 6.17 -4.82
C ARG A 184 15.56 6.13 -4.33
N GLY A 185 15.85 5.24 -3.38
CA GLY A 185 17.22 4.84 -3.00
C GLY A 185 17.74 3.66 -3.83
N PHE A 186 19.02 3.32 -3.73
CA PHE A 186 19.66 2.22 -4.49
C PHE A 186 19.87 0.92 -3.69
N ALA A 187 20.14 1.05 -2.39
CA ALA A 187 20.34 -0.09 -1.49
C ALA A 187 19.02 -0.71 -0.96
N ASP A 188 17.92 0.00 -1.20
CA ASP A 188 16.55 -0.35 -0.90
C ASP A 188 16.05 -1.46 -1.84
N ARG A 189 16.31 -2.73 -1.51
CA ARG A 189 16.12 -3.87 -2.44
C ARG A 189 14.87 -4.74 -2.22
N ASN A 190 13.87 -4.22 -1.49
CA ASN A 190 12.62 -4.94 -1.24
C ASN A 190 11.57 -4.68 -2.34
N ASN A 191 10.38 -5.28 -2.20
CA ASN A 191 9.26 -5.00 -3.11
C ASN A 191 8.49 -3.77 -2.64
N ASN A 192 7.96 -2.97 -3.58
CA ASN A 192 6.99 -1.92 -3.24
C ASN A 192 5.60 -2.54 -3.11
N VAL A 193 5.06 -2.54 -1.90
CA VAL A 193 3.76 -3.10 -1.55
C VAL A 193 2.71 -2.00 -1.56
N TRP A 194 1.47 -2.32 -1.94
CA TRP A 194 0.38 -1.37 -1.95
C TRP A 194 -0.19 -1.11 -0.53
N PRO A 195 -0.61 0.13 -0.22
CA PRO A 195 -0.37 1.37 -0.97
C PRO A 195 1.11 1.73 -1.01
N TYR A 196 1.61 2.10 -2.19
CA TYR A 196 3.04 2.34 -2.39
C TYR A 196 3.51 3.57 -1.59
N ASN A 197 4.74 3.54 -1.07
CA ASN A 197 5.42 4.72 -0.56
C ASN A 197 5.88 5.61 -1.73
N ASP A 198 5.97 6.91 -1.50
CA ASP A 198 6.36 7.88 -2.51
C ASP A 198 7.84 8.27 -2.38
N LEU A 199 8.36 8.34 -1.14
CA LEU A 199 9.70 8.83 -0.83
C LEU A 199 10.72 7.74 -0.49
N ILE A 200 10.28 6.50 -0.30
CA ILE A 200 11.12 5.33 0.01
C ILE A 200 10.79 4.22 -0.99
N VAL A 201 10.90 4.55 -2.28
CA VAL A 201 10.68 3.57 -3.35
C VAL A 201 11.87 2.61 -3.40
N GLN A 202 11.55 1.33 -3.34
CA GLN A 202 12.50 0.22 -3.39
C GLN A 202 12.76 -0.19 -4.85
N ASN A 203 13.94 -0.75 -5.11
CA ASN A 203 14.41 -1.10 -6.44
C ASN A 203 15.00 -2.52 -6.52
N PHE A 204 15.36 -2.92 -7.72
CA PHE A 204 16.17 -4.10 -7.99
C PHE A 204 17.28 -3.70 -8.97
N PRO A 205 18.53 -3.56 -8.53
CA PRO A 205 19.65 -3.23 -9.41
C PRO A 205 19.90 -4.36 -10.39
N VAL A 206 20.05 -4.02 -11.67
CA VAL A 206 20.29 -4.96 -12.77
C VAL A 206 21.63 -4.62 -13.41
N GLN A 207 22.66 -5.27 -12.89
CA GLN A 207 24.04 -5.23 -13.37
C GLN A 207 24.64 -6.64 -13.26
N ASN A 208 25.81 -6.89 -13.85
CA ASN A 208 26.50 -8.17 -13.65
C ASN A 208 26.63 -8.51 -12.14
N PRO A 209 26.37 -9.75 -11.67
CA PRO A 209 26.06 -10.97 -12.44
C PRO A 209 24.54 -11.26 -12.57
N VAL A 210 23.66 -10.26 -12.41
CA VAL A 210 22.20 -10.45 -12.50
C VAL A 210 21.79 -10.94 -13.90
N THR A 211 21.30 -12.16 -13.96
CA THR A 211 20.86 -12.81 -15.20
C THR A 211 19.45 -12.39 -15.60
N VAL A 212 19.13 -12.51 -16.89
CA VAL A 212 17.75 -12.32 -17.39
C VAL A 212 16.76 -13.23 -16.67
N ALA A 213 17.14 -14.46 -16.33
CA ALA A 213 16.28 -15.39 -15.60
C ALA A 213 15.92 -14.88 -14.20
N GLN A 214 16.88 -14.29 -13.48
CA GLN A 214 16.61 -13.67 -12.18
C GLN A 214 15.68 -12.46 -12.29
N VAL A 215 15.86 -11.62 -13.32
CA VAL A 215 14.95 -10.49 -13.57
C VAL A 215 13.54 -10.99 -13.88
N LYS A 216 13.38 -12.02 -14.73
CA LYS A 216 12.08 -12.63 -15.03
C LYS A 216 11.40 -13.19 -13.78
N ALA A 217 12.16 -13.86 -12.90
CA ALA A 217 11.64 -14.35 -11.63
C ALA A 217 11.14 -13.22 -10.71
N LYS A 218 11.84 -12.08 -10.68
CA LYS A 218 11.38 -10.88 -9.95
C LYS A 218 10.10 -10.30 -10.55
N ILE A 219 9.98 -10.27 -11.87
CA ILE A 219 8.76 -9.84 -12.57
C ILE A 219 7.59 -10.76 -12.22
N ASP A 220 7.77 -12.08 -12.28
CA ASP A 220 6.72 -13.04 -11.95
C ASP A 220 6.31 -12.96 -10.47
N ALA A 221 7.26 -12.75 -9.55
CA ALA A 221 6.96 -12.50 -8.15
C ALA A 221 6.16 -11.21 -7.95
N ALA A 222 6.49 -10.14 -8.68
CA ALA A 222 5.72 -8.89 -8.62
C ALA A 222 4.30 -9.08 -9.14
N ILE A 223 4.12 -9.83 -10.23
CA ILE A 223 2.80 -10.17 -10.79
C ILE A 223 1.97 -10.99 -9.79
N ALA A 224 2.55 -12.03 -9.20
CA ALA A 224 1.87 -12.90 -8.25
C ALA A 224 1.37 -12.14 -7.02
N ASN A 225 2.14 -11.15 -6.56
CA ASN A 225 1.83 -10.39 -5.36
C ASN A 225 1.25 -8.99 -5.62
N LYS A 226 0.98 -8.63 -6.89
CA LYS A 226 0.48 -7.30 -7.31
C LYS A 226 1.36 -6.13 -6.81
N HIS A 227 2.67 -6.36 -6.72
CA HIS A 227 3.64 -5.36 -6.29
C HIS A 227 4.05 -4.42 -7.42
N TRP A 228 4.71 -3.31 -7.04
CA TRP A 228 5.44 -2.48 -7.97
C TRP A 228 6.94 -2.81 -7.93
N LEU A 229 7.47 -3.25 -9.07
CA LEU A 229 8.89 -3.56 -9.26
C LEU A 229 9.60 -2.41 -9.99
N VAL A 230 10.68 -1.88 -9.43
CA VAL A 230 11.55 -0.92 -10.11
C VAL A 230 12.85 -1.61 -10.47
N LEU A 231 13.17 -1.73 -11.76
CA LEU A 231 14.42 -2.26 -12.26
C LEU A 231 15.39 -1.10 -12.51
N THR A 232 16.57 -1.11 -11.87
CA THR A 232 17.56 -0.03 -12.00
C THR A 232 18.74 -0.47 -12.85
N PHE A 233 19.05 0.32 -13.87
CA PHE A 233 20.18 0.16 -14.80
C PHE A 233 21.05 1.42 -14.77
N HIS A 234 22.26 1.34 -15.31
CA HIS A 234 23.10 2.51 -15.60
C HIS A 234 23.47 2.48 -17.08
N ASP A 235 24.66 1.98 -17.43
CA ASP A 235 25.15 1.93 -18.82
C ASP A 235 24.63 0.69 -19.57
N ILE A 236 24.12 0.90 -20.79
CA ILE A 236 23.70 -0.17 -21.69
C ILE A 236 24.71 -0.31 -22.83
N ALA A 237 25.33 -1.48 -22.92
CA ALA A 237 26.35 -1.80 -23.92
C ALA A 237 25.92 -2.96 -24.82
N THR A 238 26.49 -3.07 -26.01
CA THR A 238 26.29 -4.26 -26.87
C THR A 238 26.98 -5.48 -26.25
N VAL A 239 28.21 -5.29 -25.79
CA VAL A 239 29.00 -6.24 -24.99
C VAL A 239 29.23 -5.61 -23.62
N ALA A 240 28.47 -6.06 -22.62
CA ALA A 240 28.60 -5.55 -21.26
C ALA A 240 29.80 -6.18 -20.54
N SER A 241 30.43 -5.38 -19.68
CA SER A 241 31.50 -5.84 -18.81
C SER A 241 31.05 -6.97 -17.87
N THR A 242 32.01 -7.86 -17.55
CA THR A 242 31.85 -8.87 -16.50
C THR A 242 32.29 -8.36 -15.13
N ASN A 243 32.81 -7.13 -15.04
CA ASN A 243 33.06 -6.47 -13.77
C ASN A 243 31.74 -5.85 -13.25
N PRO A 244 31.23 -6.27 -12.07
CA PRO A 244 30.02 -5.67 -11.50
C PRO A 244 30.16 -4.16 -11.26
N ASP A 245 31.38 -3.65 -11.04
CA ASP A 245 31.64 -2.24 -10.71
C ASP A 245 31.59 -1.31 -11.92
N ASP A 246 31.49 -1.85 -13.14
CA ASP A 246 31.31 -1.04 -14.35
C ASP A 246 29.82 -0.71 -14.60
N TYR A 247 28.91 -1.28 -13.80
CA TYR A 247 27.45 -1.06 -13.86
C TYR A 247 26.80 -1.24 -15.25
N GLN A 248 27.45 -2.01 -16.13
CA GLN A 248 26.97 -2.26 -17.49
C GLN A 248 25.94 -3.39 -17.56
N TYR A 249 24.99 -3.24 -18.48
CA TYR A 249 24.07 -4.30 -18.87
C TYR A 249 23.95 -4.44 -20.39
N SER A 250 23.82 -5.68 -20.86
CA SER A 250 23.80 -5.92 -22.31
C SER A 250 22.46 -5.49 -22.92
N THR A 251 22.53 -4.86 -24.09
CA THR A 251 21.37 -4.49 -24.93
C THR A 251 20.52 -5.72 -25.25
N ALA A 252 21.14 -6.88 -25.53
CA ALA A 252 20.41 -8.12 -25.80
C ALA A 252 19.65 -8.65 -24.56
N ASN A 253 20.24 -8.50 -23.37
CA ASN A 253 19.58 -8.89 -22.13
C ASN A 253 18.43 -7.95 -21.79
N LEU A 254 18.61 -6.63 -21.99
CA LEU A 254 17.54 -5.65 -21.84
C LEU A 254 16.38 -5.94 -22.80
N GLU A 255 16.68 -6.26 -24.06
CA GLU A 255 15.68 -6.65 -25.06
C GLU A 255 14.90 -7.91 -24.62
N ALA A 256 15.57 -8.93 -24.09
CA ALA A 256 14.91 -10.14 -23.59
C ALA A 256 13.98 -9.85 -22.38
N ILE A 257 14.33 -8.90 -21.53
CA ILE A 257 13.48 -8.44 -20.42
C ILE A 257 12.29 -7.64 -20.95
N ALA A 258 12.52 -6.69 -21.87
CA ALA A 258 11.48 -5.87 -22.49
C ALA A 258 10.43 -6.72 -23.22
N ALA A 259 10.88 -7.71 -24.00
CA ALA A 259 10.01 -8.69 -24.65
C ALA A 259 9.16 -9.44 -23.63
N TYR A 260 9.76 -9.89 -22.53
CA TYR A 260 9.04 -10.59 -21.47
C TYR A 260 7.97 -9.70 -20.84
N VAL A 261 8.31 -8.47 -20.47
CA VAL A 261 7.34 -7.52 -19.90
C VAL A 261 6.19 -7.28 -20.87
N LYS A 262 6.46 -7.13 -22.17
CA LYS A 262 5.41 -6.97 -23.18
C LYS A 262 4.45 -8.16 -23.24
N THR A 263 4.94 -9.39 -23.13
CA THR A 263 4.06 -10.57 -23.07
C THR A 263 3.14 -10.53 -21.85
N LYS A 264 3.65 -10.12 -20.68
CA LYS A 264 2.86 -10.02 -19.44
C LYS A 264 1.88 -8.85 -19.47
N GLN A 265 2.25 -7.73 -20.10
CA GLN A 265 1.36 -6.59 -20.33
C GLN A 265 0.19 -6.97 -21.24
N THR A 266 0.47 -7.70 -22.32
CA THR A 266 -0.56 -8.16 -23.26
C THR A 266 -1.55 -9.11 -22.58
N ALA A 267 -1.09 -9.88 -21.60
CA ALA A 267 -1.94 -10.72 -20.74
C ALA A 267 -2.67 -9.94 -19.62
N GLY A 268 -2.51 -8.62 -19.53
CA GLY A 268 -3.13 -7.79 -18.49
C GLY A 268 -2.55 -7.99 -17.08
N LEU A 269 -1.40 -8.65 -16.94
CA LEU A 269 -0.83 -9.05 -15.65
C LEU A 269 0.04 -7.97 -15.00
N ILE A 270 0.64 -7.10 -15.82
CA ILE A 270 1.54 -6.04 -15.38
C ILE A 270 1.34 -4.78 -16.21
N LYS A 271 1.54 -3.60 -15.60
CA LYS A 271 1.54 -2.29 -16.25
C LYS A 271 2.93 -1.69 -16.15
N ALA A 272 3.52 -1.25 -17.26
CA ALA A 272 4.75 -0.44 -17.18
C ALA A 272 4.37 1.01 -16.89
N VAL A 273 5.14 1.63 -15.99
CA VAL A 273 4.96 3.00 -15.54
C VAL A 273 6.33 3.64 -15.35
N ASN A 274 6.43 4.95 -15.61
CA ASN A 274 7.60 5.72 -15.20
C ASN A 274 7.56 5.92 -13.68
N ALA A 275 8.66 6.37 -13.07
CA ALA A 275 8.81 6.50 -11.62
C ALA A 275 7.72 7.36 -10.97
N SER A 276 7.42 8.54 -11.54
CA SER A 276 6.36 9.42 -10.99
C SER A 276 4.94 8.86 -11.16
N ASP A 277 4.73 7.93 -12.09
CA ASP A 277 3.43 7.26 -12.33
C ASP A 277 3.26 5.98 -11.47
N GLY A 278 4.30 5.64 -10.70
CA GLY A 278 4.34 4.49 -9.80
C GLY A 278 3.38 4.63 -8.62
N PRO A 279 3.51 5.67 -7.78
CA PRO A 279 2.59 5.90 -6.67
C PRO A 279 1.13 6.07 -7.09
N ALA A 280 0.22 5.94 -6.11
CA ALA A 280 -1.19 6.25 -6.34
C ALA A 280 -1.39 7.76 -6.40
N THR A 281 -2.08 8.23 -7.44
CA THR A 281 -2.42 9.65 -7.64
C THR A 281 -3.87 9.78 -8.11
N SER A 282 -4.44 10.96 -7.88
CA SER A 282 -5.77 11.35 -8.35
C SER A 282 -5.78 12.85 -8.63
N SER A 283 -6.49 13.26 -9.68
CA SER A 283 -6.76 14.69 -9.93
C SER A 283 -7.78 15.26 -8.95
N THR A 284 -8.57 14.40 -8.30
CA THR A 284 -9.54 14.77 -7.27
C THR A 284 -8.99 14.42 -5.90
N ASN A 285 -8.77 15.43 -5.07
CA ASN A 285 -8.57 15.25 -3.63
C ASN A 285 -9.87 15.62 -2.91
N LEU A 286 -10.45 14.68 -2.16
CA LEU A 286 -11.67 14.91 -1.38
C LEU A 286 -11.42 15.82 -0.17
N LEU A 287 -10.17 15.90 0.31
CA LEU A 287 -9.80 16.78 1.41
C LEU A 287 -9.55 18.19 0.89
N THR A 288 -10.37 19.14 1.34
CA THR A 288 -10.08 20.56 1.16
C THR A 288 -8.90 20.97 2.03
N ASN A 289 -8.06 21.89 1.53
CA ASN A 289 -6.93 22.45 2.28
C ASN A 289 -5.93 21.40 2.83
N GLY A 290 -5.74 20.27 2.14
CA GLY A 290 -4.83 19.20 2.58
C GLY A 290 -3.34 19.57 2.60
N GLY A 291 -2.93 20.60 1.84
CA GLY A 291 -1.58 21.18 1.89
C GLY A 291 -1.47 22.41 2.81
N PHE A 292 -2.50 22.68 3.62
CA PHE A 292 -2.52 23.75 4.63
C PHE A 292 -2.14 25.16 4.15
N ALA A 293 -2.39 25.48 2.88
CA ALA A 293 -2.16 26.82 2.33
C ALA A 293 -2.90 27.91 3.15
N SER A 294 -4.07 27.57 3.71
CA SER A 294 -4.86 28.44 4.59
C SER A 294 -4.62 28.18 6.10
N GLY A 295 -3.54 27.50 6.48
CA GLY A 295 -3.31 27.02 7.85
C GLY A 295 -4.31 25.94 8.26
N ILE A 296 -4.55 25.78 9.57
CA ILE A 296 -5.57 24.87 10.14
C ILE A 296 -6.93 25.56 10.12
N THR A 297 -7.45 25.80 8.92
CA THR A 297 -8.78 26.36 8.66
C THR A 297 -9.44 25.59 7.50
N ASN A 298 -10.58 26.06 6.99
CA ASN A 298 -11.29 25.44 5.86
C ASN A 298 -11.64 23.97 6.11
N GLY A 299 -12.23 23.72 7.28
CA GLY A 299 -12.77 22.42 7.69
C GLY A 299 -11.84 21.57 8.55
N TRP A 300 -10.54 21.88 8.58
CA TRP A 300 -9.62 21.29 9.55
C TRP A 300 -9.80 21.94 10.93
N THR A 301 -9.78 21.12 11.99
CA THR A 301 -9.91 21.57 13.38
C THR A 301 -8.98 20.79 14.30
N THR A 302 -8.67 21.33 15.48
CA THR A 302 -7.90 20.63 16.51
C THR A 302 -8.52 20.87 17.88
N ASP A 303 -8.45 19.88 18.76
CA ASP A 303 -8.82 20.01 20.17
C ASP A 303 -7.70 20.65 21.02
N ASN A 304 -6.52 20.84 20.44
CA ASN A 304 -5.36 21.40 21.12
C ASN A 304 -4.47 22.21 20.16
N THR A 305 -4.74 23.50 20.08
CA THR A 305 -3.98 24.47 19.27
C THR A 305 -2.54 24.69 19.73
N ALA A 306 -2.18 24.20 20.93
CA ALA A 306 -0.78 24.19 21.37
C ALA A 306 0.00 23.00 20.77
N ALA A 307 -0.69 21.87 20.50
CA ALA A 307 -0.10 20.67 19.93
C ALA A 307 -0.05 20.71 18.40
N PHE A 308 -1.09 21.24 17.74
CA PHE A 308 -1.14 21.37 16.27
C PHE A 308 -1.18 22.85 15.88
N LYS A 309 -0.12 23.32 15.21
CA LYS A 309 0.03 24.72 14.79
C LYS A 309 0.34 24.81 13.32
N ALA A 310 -0.26 25.77 12.62
CA ALA A 310 0.14 26.09 11.26
C ALA A 310 1.63 26.51 11.25
N ASP A 311 2.39 25.95 10.31
CA ASP A 311 3.79 26.26 10.08
C ASP A 311 3.97 26.95 8.72
N SER A 312 4.92 27.88 8.66
CA SER A 312 5.30 28.58 7.44
C SER A 312 6.82 28.66 7.24
N ALA A 313 7.58 27.81 7.94
CA ALA A 313 9.05 27.77 7.87
C ALA A 313 9.57 26.77 6.81
N THR A 314 8.76 26.46 5.80
CA THR A 314 9.12 25.58 4.69
C THR A 314 9.51 24.15 5.15
N ASN A 315 8.74 23.57 6.07
CA ASN A 315 8.91 22.18 6.53
C ASN A 315 7.91 21.20 5.88
N GLY A 316 7.05 21.68 4.98
CA GLY A 316 6.12 20.87 4.20
C GLY A 316 6.81 20.13 3.05
N SER A 317 5.99 19.58 2.15
CA SER A 317 6.44 18.82 1.00
C SER A 317 5.94 19.39 -0.33
N PHE A 318 6.50 18.89 -1.42
CA PHE A 318 6.07 19.15 -2.78
C PHE A 318 4.56 18.87 -2.93
N PRO A 319 3.82 19.70 -3.70
CA PRO A 319 4.31 20.82 -4.51
C PRO A 319 4.50 22.15 -3.75
N GLU A 320 3.98 22.26 -2.53
CA GLU A 320 3.89 23.54 -1.81
C GLU A 320 4.55 23.46 -0.43
N PRO A 321 5.89 23.30 -0.35
CA PRO A 321 6.58 23.03 0.91
C PRO A 321 6.52 24.19 1.92
N ALA A 322 6.11 25.39 1.47
CA ALA A 322 6.09 26.62 2.25
C ALA A 322 5.11 26.57 3.44
N LYS A 323 4.13 25.66 3.43
CA LYS A 323 3.11 25.53 4.48
C LYS A 323 3.05 24.08 4.98
N SER A 324 2.79 23.91 6.27
CA SER A 324 2.56 22.60 6.89
C SER A 324 1.86 22.77 8.24
N VAL A 325 1.74 21.69 9.01
CA VAL A 325 1.35 21.73 10.43
C VAL A 325 2.50 21.21 11.28
N LEU A 326 2.98 22.05 12.21
CA LEU A 326 3.85 21.65 13.31
C LEU A 326 3.03 20.88 14.35
N VAL A 327 3.52 19.69 14.68
CA VAL A 327 3.01 18.80 15.72
C VAL A 327 3.97 18.83 16.89
N SER A 328 3.49 19.20 18.07
CA SER A 328 4.27 19.37 19.30
C SER A 328 3.69 18.54 20.45
N SER A 329 4.58 18.00 21.29
CA SER A 329 4.19 17.28 22.51
C SER A 329 3.30 18.13 23.41
N ALA A 330 2.24 17.51 23.93
CA ALA A 330 1.34 18.09 24.93
C ALA A 330 1.17 17.14 26.13
N THR A 331 0.65 17.66 27.25
CA THR A 331 0.41 16.86 28.47
C THR A 331 -0.83 15.96 28.39
N LYS A 332 -1.65 16.12 27.35
CA LYS A 332 -2.84 15.32 27.05
C LYS A 332 -2.75 14.78 25.62
N HIS A 333 -3.48 13.69 25.36
CA HIS A 333 -3.74 13.27 23.99
C HIS A 333 -4.38 14.42 23.22
N SER A 334 -3.92 14.61 21.99
CA SER A 334 -4.29 15.76 21.15
C SER A 334 -4.56 15.26 19.75
N HIS A 335 -5.47 15.93 19.05
CA HIS A 335 -5.98 15.49 17.77
C HIS A 335 -6.07 16.65 16.77
N LEU A 336 -5.77 16.34 15.51
CA LEU A 336 -6.12 17.13 14.35
C LEU A 336 -7.18 16.37 13.56
N PHE A 337 -8.27 17.04 13.21
CA PHE A 337 -9.38 16.47 12.48
C PHE A 337 -9.48 17.12 11.10
N SER A 338 -9.64 16.29 10.08
CA SER A 338 -9.94 16.75 8.73
C SER A 338 -11.40 17.20 8.59
N PRO A 339 -11.77 17.93 7.52
CA PRO A 339 -13.17 18.03 7.12
C PRO A 339 -13.76 16.64 6.86
N ARG A 340 -15.06 16.48 7.13
CA ARG A 340 -15.77 15.27 6.72
C ARG A 340 -15.87 15.21 5.20
N VAL A 341 -15.51 14.07 4.62
CA VAL A 341 -15.62 13.80 3.18
C VAL A 341 -16.75 12.82 2.92
N THR A 342 -17.42 12.96 1.77
CA THR A 342 -18.45 11.99 1.35
C THR A 342 -17.77 10.70 0.88
N VAL A 343 -18.27 9.56 1.35
CA VAL A 343 -17.73 8.24 1.02
C VAL A 343 -18.86 7.26 0.67
N ASP A 344 -18.48 6.24 -0.08
CA ASP A 344 -19.37 5.16 -0.54
C ASP A 344 -18.77 3.81 -0.11
N SER A 345 -19.60 2.94 0.47
CA SER A 345 -19.17 1.66 1.06
C SER A 345 -18.66 0.65 0.05
N ASN A 346 -18.92 0.85 -1.24
CA ASN A 346 -18.42 0.00 -2.34
C ASN A 346 -17.15 0.55 -2.99
N THR A 347 -16.65 1.68 -2.50
CA THR A 347 -15.47 2.35 -3.04
C THR A 347 -14.27 2.13 -2.14
N LEU A 348 -13.15 1.73 -2.73
CA LEU A 348 -11.86 1.75 -2.05
C LEU A 348 -11.23 3.12 -2.22
N TYR A 349 -10.75 3.68 -1.12
CA TYR A 349 -10.05 4.95 -1.06
C TYR A 349 -8.59 4.73 -0.69
N VAL A 350 -7.75 5.66 -1.10
CA VAL A 350 -6.39 5.81 -0.57
C VAL A 350 -6.29 7.17 0.10
N ILE A 351 -5.69 7.15 1.29
CA ILE A 351 -5.28 8.34 2.02
C ILE A 351 -3.76 8.39 2.00
N LYS A 352 -3.22 9.58 1.76
CA LYS A 352 -1.78 9.87 1.75
C LYS A 352 -1.50 11.10 2.58
N SER A 353 -0.35 11.14 3.25
CA SER A 353 0.15 12.35 3.89
C SER A 353 1.67 12.31 3.99
N TYR A 354 2.28 13.48 4.00
CA TYR A 354 3.68 13.63 4.37
C TYR A 354 3.80 13.70 5.90
N LEU A 355 4.77 12.98 6.46
CA LEU A 355 5.11 12.99 7.87
C LEU A 355 6.63 13.06 8.04
N ASN A 356 7.09 14.04 8.82
CA ASN A 356 8.50 14.17 9.21
C ASN A 356 8.60 14.28 10.74
N VAL A 357 8.86 13.17 11.41
CA VAL A 357 9.08 13.13 12.87
C VAL A 357 10.54 13.47 13.16
N ARG A 358 10.80 14.61 13.80
CA ARG A 358 12.16 15.06 14.16
C ARG A 358 12.56 14.64 15.58
N ALA A 359 11.59 14.43 16.45
CA ALA A 359 11.81 13.90 17.79
C ALA A 359 10.57 13.15 18.24
N ILE A 360 10.76 12.05 18.97
CA ILE A 360 9.75 11.36 19.76
C ILE A 360 10.48 10.52 20.82
N LYS A 361 10.02 10.58 22.08
CA LYS A 361 10.65 9.88 23.21
C LYS A 361 9.86 8.65 23.63
N SER A 362 8.54 8.71 23.52
CA SER A 362 7.60 7.65 23.85
C SER A 362 6.28 7.87 23.12
N GLY A 363 5.41 6.86 23.09
CA GLY A 363 4.12 6.95 22.42
C GLY A 363 4.26 7.02 20.90
N GLU A 364 3.32 7.70 20.25
CA GLU A 364 3.18 7.69 18.80
C GLU A 364 2.45 8.92 18.26
N ILE A 365 2.57 9.13 16.95
CA ILE A 365 1.60 9.83 16.12
C ILE A 365 0.80 8.79 15.33
N GLY A 366 -0.53 8.81 15.43
CA GLY A 366 -1.40 7.80 14.85
C GLY A 366 -2.49 8.37 13.94
N TYR A 367 -3.00 7.51 13.07
CA TYR A 367 -4.00 7.81 12.05
C TYR A 367 -5.24 6.94 12.27
N TYR A 368 -6.38 7.60 12.42
CA TYR A 368 -7.68 6.99 12.68
C TYR A 368 -8.74 7.60 11.76
N ILE A 369 -9.75 6.84 11.37
CA ILE A 369 -10.88 7.35 10.58
C ILE A 369 -12.16 7.21 11.38
N ASP A 370 -12.84 8.34 11.62
CA ASP A 370 -14.20 8.37 12.15
C ASP A 370 -15.22 8.28 11.02
N GLU A 371 -16.27 7.49 11.22
CA GLU A 371 -17.29 7.23 10.20
C GLU A 371 -18.67 7.67 10.69
N TYR A 372 -19.44 8.29 9.80
CA TYR A 372 -20.72 8.89 10.14
C TYR A 372 -21.81 8.53 9.12
N ASP A 373 -23.05 8.48 9.60
CA ASP A 373 -24.22 8.29 8.75
C ASP A 373 -24.66 9.58 8.03
N ALA A 374 -25.75 9.50 7.25
CA ALA A 374 -26.29 10.64 6.52
C ALA A 374 -26.77 11.80 7.43
N SER A 375 -27.11 11.51 8.69
CA SER A 375 -27.54 12.50 9.68
C SER A 375 -26.37 13.07 10.48
N GLY A 376 -25.15 12.59 10.21
CA GLY A 376 -23.94 13.01 10.89
C GLY A 376 -23.70 12.33 12.24
N ASN A 377 -24.48 11.29 12.59
CA ASN A 377 -24.24 10.49 13.79
C ASN A 377 -23.04 9.57 13.56
N TRP A 378 -22.24 9.36 14.61
CA TRP A 378 -21.12 8.43 14.56
C TRP A 378 -21.62 7.00 14.38
N VAL A 379 -21.00 6.26 13.47
CA VAL A 379 -21.31 4.86 13.14
C VAL A 379 -20.25 3.94 13.70
N SER A 380 -18.99 4.26 13.46
CA SER A 380 -17.83 3.43 13.75
C SER A 380 -16.54 4.23 13.57
N GLY A 381 -15.40 3.60 13.84
CA GLY A 381 -14.12 4.13 13.41
C GLY A 381 -13.06 3.06 13.19
N GLN A 382 -12.01 3.42 12.47
CA GLN A 382 -10.98 2.52 12.00
C GLN A 382 -9.59 3.05 12.35
N TYR A 383 -8.85 2.33 13.18
CA TYR A 383 -7.41 2.56 13.32
C TYR A 383 -6.69 2.11 12.05
N LYS A 384 -5.79 2.95 11.54
CA LYS A 384 -5.09 2.69 10.29
C LYS A 384 -3.62 2.38 10.50
N THR A 385 -2.87 3.32 11.06
CA THR A 385 -1.43 3.17 11.25
C THR A 385 -0.89 4.18 12.27
N ARG A 386 0.39 4.06 12.60
CA ARG A 386 1.13 4.95 13.49
C ARG A 386 2.61 5.03 13.11
N GLU A 387 3.27 6.06 13.59
CA GLU A 387 4.73 6.14 13.68
C GLU A 387 5.13 6.47 15.14
N SER A 388 6.09 5.72 15.66
CA SER A 388 6.64 5.84 17.02
C SER A 388 8.14 6.15 17.03
N SER A 389 8.72 6.43 15.86
CA SER A 389 10.15 6.59 15.62
C SER A 389 10.45 7.94 14.98
N VAL A 390 11.71 8.38 15.09
CA VAL A 390 12.20 9.57 14.37
C VAL A 390 12.45 9.17 12.92
N TYR A 391 11.47 9.46 12.06
CA TYR A 391 11.50 9.05 10.67
C TYR A 391 10.71 10.02 9.78
N LEU A 392 11.11 10.09 8.51
CA LEU A 392 10.41 10.84 7.48
C LEU A 392 9.90 9.86 6.44
N GLU A 393 8.61 9.93 6.15
CA GLU A 393 7.97 9.10 5.15
C GLU A 393 6.66 9.72 4.65
N ASN A 394 6.09 9.10 3.62
CA ASN A 394 4.67 9.24 3.33
C ASN A 394 3.88 8.15 4.05
N ILE A 395 2.91 8.57 4.84
CA ILE A 395 1.93 7.67 5.43
C ILE A 395 0.82 7.47 4.41
N ASN A 396 0.83 6.31 3.76
CA ASN A 396 -0.16 5.93 2.76
C ASN A 396 -0.91 4.68 3.24
N PHE A 397 -2.23 4.72 3.23
CA PHE A 397 -3.05 3.57 3.62
C PHE A 397 -4.36 3.52 2.83
N ALA A 398 -4.89 2.31 2.69
CA ALA A 398 -6.17 2.07 2.06
C ALA A 398 -7.31 2.23 3.08
N TYR A 399 -8.45 2.70 2.64
CA TYR A 399 -9.66 2.85 3.44
C TYR A 399 -10.88 2.40 2.67
N LYS A 400 -11.73 1.60 3.31
CA LYS A 400 -13.06 1.24 2.84
C LYS A 400 -14.04 1.48 3.97
N PRO A 401 -15.19 2.13 3.73
CA PRO A 401 -16.18 2.31 4.78
C PRO A 401 -16.66 0.98 5.35
N THR A 402 -16.85 0.90 6.67
CA THR A 402 -17.24 -0.34 7.36
C THR A 402 -18.59 -0.90 6.92
N SER A 403 -19.51 -0.03 6.49
CA SER A 403 -20.86 -0.45 6.12
C SER A 403 -21.56 0.55 5.19
N VAL A 404 -22.68 0.11 4.60
CA VAL A 404 -23.57 0.94 3.77
C VAL A 404 -24.20 2.12 4.52
N ARG A 405 -24.17 2.10 5.86
CA ARG A 405 -24.65 3.20 6.71
C ARG A 405 -23.71 4.40 6.69
N VAL A 406 -22.42 4.17 6.44
CA VAL A 406 -21.42 5.24 6.38
C VAL A 406 -21.64 6.06 5.11
N LYS A 407 -21.82 7.37 5.28
CA LYS A 407 -21.97 8.34 4.19
C LYS A 407 -20.91 9.42 4.19
N THR A 408 -20.37 9.72 5.36
CA THR A 408 -19.21 10.61 5.48
C THR A 408 -18.17 10.02 6.41
N ALA A 409 -16.92 10.40 6.23
CA ALA A 409 -15.82 9.98 7.09
C ALA A 409 -14.87 11.16 7.34
N SER A 410 -14.17 11.14 8.47
CA SER A 410 -13.16 12.14 8.83
C SER A 410 -11.87 11.45 9.23
N LEU A 411 -10.74 11.94 8.72
CA LEU A 411 -9.41 11.57 9.17
C LEU A 411 -9.08 12.29 10.47
N GLN A 412 -8.60 11.53 11.44
CA GLN A 412 -8.07 12.00 12.71
C GLN A 412 -6.57 11.64 12.78
N ILE A 413 -5.75 12.63 13.11
CA ILE A 413 -4.33 12.46 13.42
C ILE A 413 -4.17 12.74 14.90
N TYR A 414 -3.65 11.78 15.66
CA TYR A 414 -3.51 11.92 17.11
C TYR A 414 -2.06 11.81 17.57
N THR A 415 -1.75 12.41 18.70
CA THR A 415 -0.47 12.23 19.40
C THR A 415 -0.66 11.79 20.83
N THR A 416 0.19 10.88 21.31
CA THR A 416 0.21 10.47 22.71
C THR A 416 0.63 11.62 23.64
N ALA A 417 -0.03 11.72 24.80
CA ALA A 417 0.37 12.63 25.87
C ALA A 417 1.83 12.39 26.30
N ASN A 418 2.58 13.48 26.53
CA ASN A 418 3.97 13.47 26.99
C ASN A 418 4.94 12.68 26.10
N SER A 419 4.61 12.50 24.82
CA SER A 419 5.43 11.76 23.85
C SER A 419 6.79 12.40 23.58
N GLY A 420 6.95 13.70 23.85
CA GLY A 420 8.11 14.46 23.43
C GLY A 420 8.20 14.65 21.92
N ILE A 421 7.06 14.47 21.21
CA ILE A 421 7.02 14.58 19.76
C ILE A 421 7.31 16.01 19.27
N SER A 422 8.08 16.10 18.19
CA SER A 422 8.19 17.27 17.32
C SER A 422 8.17 16.75 15.88
N ALA A 423 7.13 17.08 15.12
CA ALA A 423 6.96 16.59 13.76
C ALA A 423 6.30 17.64 12.86
N TYR A 424 6.37 17.41 11.55
CA TYR A 424 5.65 18.18 10.55
C TYR A 424 4.78 17.24 9.72
N ILE A 425 3.53 17.64 9.50
CA ILE A 425 2.59 16.94 8.63
C ILE A 425 2.09 17.87 7.55
N ASP A 426 1.90 17.34 6.35
CA ASP A 426 1.49 18.12 5.19
C ASP A 426 0.90 17.22 4.09
N SER A 427 0.40 17.84 3.01
CA SER A 427 0.09 17.20 1.73
C SER A 427 -0.91 16.04 1.87
N PHE A 428 -1.94 16.23 2.68
CA PHE A 428 -3.00 15.25 2.88
C PHE A 428 -3.85 15.09 1.62
N GLN A 429 -4.00 13.85 1.18
CA GLN A 429 -4.84 13.46 0.06
C GLN A 429 -5.79 12.35 0.49
N TRP A 430 -7.04 12.41 0.03
CA TRP A 430 -8.00 11.33 0.15
C TRP A 430 -8.72 11.21 -1.19
N PHE A 431 -8.62 10.07 -1.85
CA PHE A 431 -9.24 9.89 -3.16
C PHE A 431 -9.67 8.45 -3.42
N PRO A 432 -10.71 8.26 -4.26
CA PRO A 432 -11.13 6.93 -4.68
C PRO A 432 -10.11 6.33 -5.65
N VAL A 433 -9.78 5.05 -5.48
CA VAL A 433 -8.84 4.32 -6.38
C VAL A 433 -9.53 3.24 -7.22
N SER A 434 -10.69 2.76 -6.76
CA SER A 434 -11.56 1.87 -7.52
C SER A 434 -12.94 1.89 -6.90
N THR A 435 -13.98 2.04 -7.71
CA THR A 435 -15.26 1.42 -7.36
C THR A 435 -15.02 -0.07 -7.54
N MET A 436 -15.11 -0.84 -6.45
CA MET A 436 -15.23 -2.28 -6.63
C MET A 436 -16.49 -2.44 -7.50
N SER A 437 -16.37 -3.14 -8.63
CA SER A 437 -17.54 -3.56 -9.42
C SER A 437 -18.58 -3.98 -8.40
N THR A 438 -19.74 -3.30 -8.37
CA THR A 438 -20.79 -3.49 -7.36
C THR A 438 -20.96 -4.97 -7.13
N GLN A 439 -20.34 -5.49 -6.07
CA GLN A 439 -20.31 -6.92 -5.84
C GLN A 439 -21.69 -7.21 -5.31
N VAL A 440 -22.58 -7.57 -6.22
CA VAL A 440 -23.97 -7.85 -5.89
C VAL A 440 -23.93 -9.03 -4.93
N ASN A 441 -24.35 -8.81 -3.69
CA ASN A 441 -24.58 -9.94 -2.79
C ASN A 441 -25.63 -10.82 -3.45
N LEU A 442 -25.22 -11.99 -3.90
CA LEU A 442 -26.09 -12.94 -4.57
C LEU A 442 -27.06 -13.58 -3.57
N MET A 443 -26.77 -13.49 -2.28
CA MET A 443 -27.62 -14.02 -1.20
C MET A 443 -28.82 -13.09 -0.95
N PRO A 444 -30.06 -13.53 -1.25
CA PRO A 444 -31.24 -12.73 -0.97
C PRO A 444 -31.62 -12.83 0.51
N ASN A 445 -32.23 -11.77 1.03
CA ASN A 445 -32.66 -11.65 2.42
C ASN A 445 -31.54 -12.01 3.44
N ALA A 446 -30.31 -11.62 3.11
CA ALA A 446 -29.11 -11.92 3.87
C ALA A 446 -29.13 -11.40 5.31
N THR A 447 -29.88 -10.33 5.57
CA THR A 447 -30.00 -9.64 6.86
C THR A 447 -31.26 -10.02 7.65
N PHE A 448 -32.06 -10.95 7.11
CA PHE A 448 -33.31 -11.44 7.71
C PHE A 448 -34.37 -10.38 8.03
N ASP A 449 -34.28 -9.18 7.46
CA ASP A 449 -35.27 -8.11 7.66
C ASP A 449 -36.66 -8.45 7.15
N SER A 450 -36.75 -9.37 6.18
CA SER A 450 -38.03 -9.91 5.71
C SER A 450 -38.45 -11.17 6.47
N GLY A 451 -37.84 -11.46 7.63
CA GLY A 451 -37.99 -12.69 8.37
C GLY A 451 -37.29 -13.87 7.69
N LEU A 452 -37.75 -15.10 7.96
CA LEU A 452 -37.28 -16.32 7.24
C LEU A 452 -37.94 -16.49 5.86
N ASN A 453 -38.53 -15.43 5.29
CA ASN A 453 -39.13 -15.47 3.95
C ASN A 453 -38.04 -15.44 2.85
N ASN A 454 -38.48 -15.52 1.58
CA ASN A 454 -37.61 -15.47 0.40
C ASN A 454 -36.63 -16.63 0.24
N GLY A 455 -37.07 -17.84 0.61
CA GLY A 455 -36.41 -19.10 0.27
C GLY A 455 -35.47 -19.66 1.33
N TRP A 456 -35.25 -18.94 2.43
CA TRP A 456 -34.62 -19.51 3.62
C TRP A 456 -35.56 -20.55 4.25
N LYS A 457 -35.01 -21.69 4.69
CA LYS A 457 -35.78 -22.80 5.25
C LYS A 457 -35.04 -23.39 6.44
N THR A 458 -35.76 -24.06 7.33
CA THR A 458 -35.16 -24.85 8.41
C THR A 458 -35.91 -26.16 8.58
N ASP A 459 -35.21 -27.20 9.00
CA ASP A 459 -35.78 -28.49 9.41
C ASP A 459 -36.16 -28.52 10.91
N ASP A 460 -35.90 -27.43 11.66
CA ASP A 460 -36.16 -27.33 13.10
C ASP A 460 -36.74 -25.95 13.46
N THR A 461 -37.98 -25.70 13.03
CA THR A 461 -38.70 -24.43 13.28
C THR A 461 -38.95 -24.16 14.77
N THR A 462 -38.74 -25.15 15.64
CA THR A 462 -38.86 -24.99 17.09
C THR A 462 -37.66 -24.25 17.66
N ASN A 463 -36.47 -24.57 17.18
CA ASN A 463 -35.20 -24.09 17.74
C ASN A 463 -34.48 -23.06 16.86
N ILE A 464 -34.83 -23.00 15.56
CA ILE A 464 -34.31 -22.01 14.60
C ILE A 464 -35.42 -21.03 14.28
N LYS A 465 -35.29 -19.79 14.77
CA LYS A 465 -36.32 -18.75 14.67
C LYS A 465 -35.71 -17.40 14.32
N LEU A 466 -36.53 -16.53 13.75
CA LEU A 466 -36.18 -15.12 13.66
C LEU A 466 -36.00 -14.55 15.07
N ASP A 467 -34.91 -13.84 15.27
CA ASP A 467 -34.62 -13.05 16.45
C ASP A 467 -34.66 -11.57 16.07
N SER A 468 -35.34 -10.77 16.91
CA SER A 468 -35.44 -9.32 16.77
C SER A 468 -34.91 -8.59 18.00
N ALA A 469 -34.04 -9.24 18.79
CA ALA A 469 -33.58 -8.76 20.09
C ALA A 469 -32.18 -8.13 20.04
N ASN A 470 -31.82 -7.52 18.91
CA ASN A 470 -30.55 -6.83 18.69
C ASN A 470 -29.30 -7.74 18.69
N HIS A 471 -29.42 -9.00 18.26
CA HIS A 471 -28.28 -9.93 18.14
C HIS A 471 -27.70 -10.06 16.71
N GLY A 472 -28.22 -9.29 15.75
CA GLY A 472 -27.76 -9.26 14.36
C GLY A 472 -26.39 -8.61 14.17
N ALA A 473 -25.96 -8.54 12.92
CA ALA A 473 -24.67 -7.99 12.55
C ALA A 473 -24.62 -6.48 12.85
N PRO A 474 -23.46 -5.88 13.15
CA PRO A 474 -23.36 -4.45 13.45
C PRO A 474 -23.97 -3.51 12.41
N ALA A 475 -24.01 -3.94 11.14
CA ALA A 475 -24.63 -3.20 10.05
C ALA A 475 -26.17 -3.19 10.10
N ASN A 476 -26.77 -4.23 10.68
CA ASN A 476 -28.20 -4.38 10.89
C ASN A 476 -28.46 -5.20 12.18
N PRO A 477 -28.33 -4.58 13.37
CA PRO A 477 -28.29 -5.35 14.61
C PRO A 477 -29.65 -5.96 14.97
N VAL A 478 -30.75 -5.43 14.43
CA VAL A 478 -32.10 -5.73 14.90
C VAL A 478 -32.47 -7.20 14.65
N ASN A 479 -32.33 -7.66 13.40
CA ASN A 479 -32.81 -8.96 12.97
C ASN A 479 -31.66 -9.95 12.80
N SER A 480 -31.89 -11.19 13.21
CA SER A 480 -30.98 -12.32 12.98
C SER A 480 -31.76 -13.63 13.00
N VAL A 481 -31.09 -14.75 12.74
CA VAL A 481 -31.64 -16.08 13.01
C VAL A 481 -31.01 -16.62 14.29
N ALA A 482 -31.83 -16.78 15.34
CA ALA A 482 -31.45 -17.47 16.55
C ALA A 482 -31.60 -18.98 16.38
N ALA A 483 -30.53 -19.70 16.72
CA ALA A 483 -30.53 -21.13 16.93
C ALA A 483 -30.25 -21.40 18.42
N ILE A 484 -31.32 -21.72 19.17
CA ILE A 484 -31.23 -22.06 20.59
C ILE A 484 -31.53 -23.55 20.74
N LYS A 485 -30.51 -24.35 21.02
CA LYS A 485 -30.61 -25.82 20.97
C LYS A 485 -30.07 -26.48 22.23
N THR A 486 -30.79 -27.49 22.71
CA THR A 486 -30.43 -28.24 23.93
C THR A 486 -29.84 -29.63 23.66
N ASN A 487 -30.10 -30.26 22.50
CA ASN A 487 -29.47 -31.50 22.00
C ASN A 487 -29.75 -31.73 20.49
N GLY A 488 -28.84 -32.39 19.76
CA GLY A 488 -29.05 -32.88 18.37
C GLY A 488 -28.62 -31.92 17.25
N THR A 489 -28.83 -32.27 15.98
CA THR A 489 -28.45 -31.45 14.81
C THR A 489 -29.67 -30.77 14.18
N ALA A 490 -29.55 -29.50 13.76
CA ALA A 490 -30.54 -28.78 12.96
C ALA A 490 -29.85 -27.96 11.88
N HIS A 491 -30.62 -27.57 10.86
CA HIS A 491 -30.11 -26.90 9.69
C HIS A 491 -30.93 -25.65 9.35
N LEU A 492 -30.20 -24.60 8.98
CA LEU A 492 -30.73 -23.46 8.25
C LEU A 492 -30.22 -23.56 6.81
N PHE A 493 -31.15 -23.57 5.86
CA PHE A 493 -30.88 -23.67 4.44
C PHE A 493 -31.13 -22.33 3.76
N ALA A 494 -30.13 -21.84 3.06
CA ALA A 494 -30.23 -20.67 2.20
C ALA A 494 -30.93 -21.02 0.88
N PRO A 495 -31.50 -20.02 0.19
CA PRO A 495 -31.95 -20.15 -1.20
C PRO A 495 -30.83 -20.67 -2.12
N GLN A 496 -31.21 -21.44 -3.13
CA GLN A 496 -30.28 -21.85 -4.18
C GLN A 496 -29.90 -20.65 -5.05
N ILE A 497 -28.60 -20.37 -5.13
CA ILE A 497 -28.03 -19.25 -5.87
C ILE A 497 -27.39 -19.76 -7.15
N ALA A 498 -27.64 -19.09 -8.28
CA ALA A 498 -27.01 -19.43 -9.55
C ALA A 498 -25.48 -19.22 -9.48
N VAL A 499 -24.72 -20.22 -9.89
CA VAL A 499 -23.26 -20.21 -9.92
C VAL A 499 -22.71 -20.72 -11.25
N SER A 500 -21.47 -20.36 -11.58
CA SER A 500 -20.73 -20.78 -12.76
C SER A 500 -19.54 -21.62 -12.34
N SER A 501 -19.38 -22.80 -12.93
CA SER A 501 -18.25 -23.69 -12.66
C SER A 501 -16.88 -23.12 -13.05
N THR A 502 -16.85 -22.03 -13.80
CA THR A 502 -15.62 -21.32 -14.20
C THR A 502 -15.21 -20.21 -13.24
N LYS A 503 -16.02 -19.94 -12.21
CA LYS A 503 -15.79 -18.86 -11.25
C LYS A 503 -15.51 -19.41 -9.86
N SER A 504 -14.80 -18.61 -9.08
CA SER A 504 -14.72 -18.77 -7.64
C SER A 504 -15.65 -17.78 -6.96
N TYR A 505 -15.98 -18.06 -5.72
CA TYR A 505 -16.90 -17.29 -4.93
C TYR A 505 -16.35 -17.09 -3.52
N TYR A 506 -16.77 -16.00 -2.89
CA TYR A 506 -16.43 -15.66 -1.52
C TYR A 506 -17.70 -15.57 -0.69
N LEU A 507 -17.67 -16.19 0.49
CA LEU A 507 -18.73 -16.06 1.48
C LEU A 507 -18.20 -15.44 2.76
N GLU A 508 -19.00 -14.55 3.33
CA GLU A 508 -18.81 -13.93 4.64
C GLU A 508 -20.12 -14.01 5.40
N ASN A 509 -20.08 -14.54 6.62
CA ASN A 509 -21.28 -14.83 7.39
C ASN A 509 -21.09 -14.36 8.82
N TYR A 510 -21.96 -13.48 9.29
CA TYR A 510 -21.89 -13.03 10.68
C TYR A 510 -22.43 -14.12 11.60
N LEU A 511 -21.66 -14.46 12.63
CA LEU A 511 -22.03 -15.45 13.63
C LEU A 511 -21.69 -14.93 15.03
N ASN A 512 -22.67 -14.99 15.92
CA ASN A 512 -22.51 -14.69 17.33
C ASN A 512 -22.95 -15.87 18.19
N ILE A 513 -22.01 -16.58 18.81
CA ILE A 513 -22.31 -17.69 19.73
C ILE A 513 -22.25 -17.17 21.17
N THR A 514 -23.40 -17.06 21.83
CA THR A 514 -23.49 -16.53 23.20
C THR A 514 -23.34 -17.61 24.27
N ALA A 515 -23.66 -18.86 23.94
CA ALA A 515 -23.46 -20.01 24.81
C ALA A 515 -23.12 -21.25 23.99
N ASN A 516 -22.12 -22.02 24.40
CA ASN A 516 -21.80 -23.31 23.81
C ASN A 516 -21.28 -24.31 24.85
N ASN A 517 -22.00 -25.41 25.04
CA ASN A 517 -21.68 -26.48 25.99
C ASN A 517 -21.52 -27.81 25.25
N GLY A 518 -20.50 -27.88 24.39
CA GLY A 518 -20.15 -29.09 23.63
C GLY A 518 -20.85 -29.23 22.28
N GLY A 519 -21.32 -28.14 21.68
CA GLY A 519 -21.86 -28.08 20.33
C GLY A 519 -20.94 -27.35 19.33
N GLU A 520 -21.44 -27.13 18.12
CA GLU A 520 -20.75 -26.41 17.05
C GLU A 520 -21.72 -25.84 16.00
N VAL A 521 -21.23 -24.88 15.23
CA VAL A 521 -21.89 -24.33 14.03
C VAL A 521 -21.02 -24.64 12.82
N GLY A 522 -21.50 -25.53 11.95
CA GLY A 522 -20.87 -25.92 10.69
C GLY A 522 -21.42 -25.14 9.50
N PHE A 523 -20.60 -24.99 8.47
CA PHE A 523 -20.95 -24.33 7.20
C PHE A 523 -20.69 -25.30 6.06
N TYR A 524 -21.72 -25.59 5.28
CA TYR A 524 -21.69 -26.53 4.17
C TYR A 524 -22.31 -25.89 2.93
N ILE A 525 -21.78 -26.19 1.75
CA ILE A 525 -22.36 -25.75 0.47
C ILE A 525 -22.90 -26.97 -0.26
N ASP A 526 -24.22 -27.03 -0.44
CA ASP A 526 -24.86 -27.97 -1.35
C ASP A 526 -24.76 -27.49 -2.79
N GLU A 527 -24.46 -28.39 -3.71
CA GLU A 527 -24.28 -28.11 -5.13
C GLU A 527 -25.33 -28.82 -5.96
N TYR A 528 -25.95 -28.10 -6.89
CA TYR A 528 -27.05 -28.60 -7.69
C TYR A 528 -26.84 -28.35 -9.18
N ASP A 529 -27.44 -29.20 -10.01
CA ASP A 529 -27.52 -29.00 -11.45
C ASP A 529 -28.53 -27.89 -11.83
N THR A 530 -28.69 -27.65 -13.13
CA THR A 530 -29.64 -26.63 -13.62
C THR A 530 -31.09 -26.97 -13.26
N ALA A 531 -31.44 -28.27 -13.22
CA ALA A 531 -32.76 -28.76 -12.84
C ALA A 531 -33.02 -28.72 -11.32
N GLY A 532 -31.98 -28.48 -10.51
CA GLY A 532 -32.07 -28.43 -9.06
C GLY A 532 -31.83 -29.78 -8.37
N ASN A 533 -31.32 -30.78 -9.08
CA ASN A 533 -30.92 -32.05 -8.47
C ASN A 533 -29.59 -31.88 -7.75
N TRP A 534 -29.45 -32.48 -6.57
CA TRP A 534 -28.21 -32.45 -5.80
C TRP A 534 -27.11 -33.25 -6.53
N ILE A 535 -25.93 -32.65 -6.66
CA ILE A 535 -24.74 -33.24 -7.30
C ILE A 535 -23.73 -33.66 -6.23
N SER A 536 -23.44 -32.76 -5.31
CA SER A 536 -22.33 -32.86 -4.35
C SER A 536 -22.48 -31.80 -3.28
N GLY A 537 -21.55 -31.79 -2.33
CA GLY A 537 -21.41 -30.63 -1.45
C GLY A 537 -20.06 -30.56 -0.76
N GLN A 538 -19.80 -29.42 -0.14
CA GLN A 538 -18.51 -29.05 0.40
C GLN A 538 -18.65 -28.52 1.82
N TYR A 539 -18.00 -29.20 2.78
CA TYR A 539 -17.88 -28.68 4.14
C TYR A 539 -16.78 -27.58 4.17
N LYS A 540 -17.11 -26.40 4.69
CA LYS A 540 -16.26 -25.20 4.55
C LYS A 540 -15.65 -24.74 5.86
N ALA A 541 -16.41 -24.73 6.94
CA ALA A 541 -15.95 -24.21 8.23
C ALA A 541 -16.73 -24.79 9.40
N THR A 542 -16.12 -24.78 10.58
CA THR A 542 -16.75 -25.10 11.86
C THR A 542 -16.40 -24.02 12.88
N VAL A 543 -17.36 -23.67 13.74
CA VAL A 543 -17.15 -22.78 14.88
C VAL A 543 -17.71 -23.43 16.15
N ASN A 544 -16.86 -23.63 17.15
CA ASN A 544 -17.22 -24.23 18.43
C ASN A 544 -16.84 -23.35 19.64
N THR A 545 -16.37 -22.13 19.43
CA THR A 545 -16.05 -21.17 20.49
C THR A 545 -17.14 -20.11 20.61
N THR A 546 -17.42 -19.67 21.83
CA THR A 546 -18.28 -18.51 22.07
C THR A 546 -17.62 -17.22 21.54
N GLY A 547 -18.45 -16.21 21.28
CA GLY A 547 -18.03 -14.91 20.76
C GLY A 547 -18.60 -14.60 19.38
N THR A 548 -18.31 -13.39 18.93
CA THR A 548 -18.79 -12.81 17.67
C THR A 548 -17.67 -12.80 16.65
N LYS A 549 -17.95 -13.25 15.42
CA LYS A 549 -17.02 -13.15 14.29
C LYS A 549 -17.72 -13.32 12.94
N ASP A 550 -17.06 -12.87 11.90
CA ASP A 550 -17.41 -13.24 10.53
C ASP A 550 -16.74 -14.57 10.16
N VAL A 551 -17.53 -15.53 9.71
CA VAL A 551 -17.07 -16.82 9.20
C VAL A 551 -16.92 -16.70 7.68
N VAL A 552 -15.66 -16.66 7.26
CA VAL A 552 -15.27 -16.41 5.87
C VAL A 552 -14.71 -17.66 5.20
N PHE A 553 -15.09 -17.92 3.96
CA PHE A 553 -14.53 -19.01 3.17
C PHE A 553 -14.73 -18.83 1.66
N ASN A 554 -13.82 -19.41 0.88
CA ASN A 554 -13.95 -19.48 -0.58
C ASN A 554 -14.71 -20.73 -1.01
N TYR A 555 -15.49 -20.60 -2.06
CA TYR A 555 -16.22 -21.68 -2.71
C TYR A 555 -15.91 -21.69 -4.22
N THR A 556 -15.60 -22.87 -4.75
CA THR A 556 -15.48 -23.08 -6.20
C THR A 556 -16.33 -24.31 -6.52
N PRO A 557 -17.20 -24.25 -7.54
CA PRO A 557 -18.01 -25.41 -7.88
C PRO A 557 -17.16 -26.64 -8.20
N SER A 558 -17.56 -27.80 -7.68
CA SER A 558 -16.76 -29.02 -7.76
C SER A 558 -16.62 -29.60 -9.18
N SER A 559 -17.54 -29.25 -10.08
CA SER A 559 -17.54 -29.73 -11.46
C SER A 559 -18.28 -28.79 -12.40
N SER A 560 -18.14 -29.02 -13.70
CA SER A 560 -18.88 -28.31 -14.75
C SER A 560 -20.39 -28.55 -14.75
N ALA A 561 -20.88 -29.56 -14.01
CA ALA A 561 -22.30 -29.85 -13.90
C ALA A 561 -23.02 -28.93 -12.90
N VAL A 562 -22.28 -28.29 -12.00
CA VAL A 562 -22.84 -27.44 -10.94
C VAL A 562 -23.28 -26.10 -11.53
N ALA A 563 -24.57 -25.79 -11.37
CA ALA A 563 -25.19 -24.55 -11.84
C ALA A 563 -25.83 -23.74 -10.70
N LYS A 564 -26.07 -24.35 -9.54
CA LYS A 564 -26.58 -23.67 -8.35
C LYS A 564 -25.87 -24.14 -7.08
N ALA A 565 -25.77 -23.26 -6.09
CA ALA A 565 -25.21 -23.54 -4.78
C ALA A 565 -26.15 -23.07 -3.68
N GLY A 566 -26.30 -23.85 -2.60
CA GLY A 566 -27.06 -23.48 -1.41
C GLY A 566 -26.19 -23.53 -0.17
N LEU A 567 -26.16 -22.45 0.61
CA LEU A 567 -25.51 -22.47 1.92
C LEU A 567 -26.38 -23.22 2.93
N GLN A 568 -25.79 -24.17 3.64
CA GLN A 568 -26.37 -24.84 4.79
C GLN A 568 -25.55 -24.46 6.03
N VAL A 569 -26.23 -23.92 7.03
CA VAL A 569 -25.67 -23.67 8.36
C VAL A 569 -26.15 -24.77 9.29
N ILE A 570 -25.22 -25.55 9.81
CA ILE A 570 -25.45 -26.76 10.60
C ILE A 570 -25.26 -26.41 12.06
N PHE A 571 -26.32 -26.45 12.87
CA PHE A 571 -26.26 -26.24 14.31
C PHE A 571 -26.29 -27.59 15.02
N THR A 572 -25.15 -28.00 15.57
CA THR A 572 -25.03 -29.25 16.33
C THR A 572 -25.02 -28.92 17.82
N GLY A 573 -26.04 -29.35 18.55
CA GLY A 573 -26.19 -29.15 19.98
C GLY A 573 -25.47 -30.23 20.79
N GLY A 574 -24.48 -29.81 21.58
CA GLY A 574 -24.14 -30.44 22.86
C GLY A 574 -25.14 -30.05 23.95
N LYS A 575 -24.77 -30.10 25.24
CA LYS A 575 -25.62 -29.77 26.41
C LYS A 575 -26.04 -28.28 26.51
N GLY A 576 -26.24 -27.59 25.38
CA GLY A 576 -26.68 -26.19 25.24
C GLY A 576 -25.87 -25.41 24.19
N LEU A 577 -26.51 -24.94 23.11
CA LEU A 577 -25.97 -24.01 22.12
C LEU A 577 -26.95 -22.82 21.96
N SER A 578 -26.44 -21.60 21.98
CA SER A 578 -27.17 -20.39 21.62
C SER A 578 -26.32 -19.58 20.65
N ALA A 579 -26.77 -19.53 19.40
CA ALA A 579 -26.07 -18.87 18.31
C ALA A 579 -27.03 -17.99 17.51
N TYR A 580 -26.51 -16.86 17.01
CA TYR A 580 -27.23 -15.91 16.17
C TYR A 580 -26.46 -15.77 14.85
N PHE A 581 -27.15 -16.03 13.75
CA PHE A 581 -26.61 -15.98 12.40
C PHE A 581 -27.26 -14.84 11.63
N ASP A 582 -26.45 -14.02 10.95
CA ASP A 582 -26.94 -12.87 10.19
C ASP A 582 -26.00 -12.50 9.04
N ASN A 583 -26.42 -11.56 8.19
CA ASN A 583 -25.65 -10.84 7.19
C ASN A 583 -24.79 -11.78 6.30
N SER A 584 -25.43 -12.82 5.75
CA SER A 584 -24.77 -13.77 4.85
C SER A 584 -24.51 -13.15 3.48
N ARG A 585 -23.24 -12.98 3.14
CA ARG A 585 -22.79 -12.36 1.89
C ARG A 585 -22.18 -13.41 0.99
N PHE A 586 -22.67 -13.51 -0.24
CA PHE A 586 -22.18 -14.45 -1.25
C PHE A 586 -21.86 -13.70 -2.54
N TRP A 587 -20.59 -13.71 -2.93
CA TRP A 587 -20.12 -12.94 -4.07
C TRP A 587 -19.36 -13.80 -5.08
N ALA A 588 -19.51 -13.48 -6.36
CA ALA A 588 -18.60 -13.97 -7.39
C ALA A 588 -17.25 -13.21 -7.30
N LEU A 589 -16.15 -13.94 -7.41
CA LEU A 589 -14.78 -13.43 -7.47
C LEU A 589 -14.30 -13.28 -8.93
#